data_AF-A0A8F4J7Z6-F1
#
_entry.id   AF-A0A8F4J7Z6-F1
#
_cell.length_a   1.000
_cell.length_b   1.000
_cell.length_c   1.000
_cell.angle_alpha   90.00
_cell.angle_beta   90.00
_cell.angle_gamma   90.00
#
_symmetry.space_group_name_H-M   'P 1'
#
loop_
_entity.id
_entity.type
_entity.pdbx_description
1 polymer ?
#
loop_
_entity_poly.entity_id
_entity_poly.type
_entity_poly.pdbx_seq_one_letter_code
_entity_poly.pdbx_strand_id
1 'polypeptide(L)' 'MPSPLLIWQYLCARLDLDPDNEDGMTTTEVAVITFLLVGAAIVVMGVIYNAAKGNADNIPDPKAP' A
#
# COMPACT_ATOMS: atom_id res chain seq x y z
N MET A 1 -20.84 -6.70 2.81
CA MET A 1 -19.40 -6.52 2.57
C MET A 1 -18.74 -7.86 2.86
N PRO A 2 -17.85 -8.38 2.01
CA PRO A 2 -17.12 -9.60 2.33
C PRO A 2 -16.33 -9.41 3.63
N SER A 3 -16.30 -10.44 4.48
CA SER A 3 -15.54 -10.36 5.73
C SER A 3 -14.03 -10.28 5.41
N PRO A 4 -13.23 -9.56 6.21
CA PRO A 4 -11.78 -9.46 5.99
C PRO A 4 -11.11 -10.83 5.92
N LEU A 5 -11.61 -11.79 6.70
CA LEU A 5 -11.14 -13.16 6.74
C LEU A 5 -11.39 -13.91 5.41
N LEU A 6 -12.54 -13.68 4.78
CA LEU A 6 -12.87 -14.27 3.49
C LEU A 6 -12.00 -13.68 2.36
N ILE A 7 -11.71 -12.39 2.42
CA ILE A 7 -10.79 -11.72 1.48
C ILE A 7 -9.38 -12.29 1.64
N TRP A 8 -8.92 -12.45 2.88
CA TRP A 8 -7.62 -13.05 3.19
C TRP A 8 -7.50 -14.47 2.64
N GLN A 9 -8.48 -15.34 2.93
CA GLN A 9 -8.50 -16.72 2.44
C GLN A 9 -8.52 -16.78 0.90
N TYR A 10 -9.28 -15.91 0.25
CA TYR A 10 -9.31 -15.83 -1.21
C TYR A 10 -7.96 -15.40 -1.80
N LEU A 11 -7.28 -14.43 -1.19
CA LEU A 11 -5.96 -13.98 -1.62
C LEU A 11 -4.91 -15.07 -1.42
N CYS A 12 -4.92 -15.75 -0.27
CA CYS A 12 -4.04 -16.88 -0.02
C CYS A 12 -4.23 -17.98 -1.07
N ALA A 13 -5.48 -18.39 -1.32
CA ALA A 13 -5.79 -19.39 -2.34
C ALA A 13 -5.41 -18.94 -3.77
N ARG A 14 -5.56 -17.65 -4.10
CA ARG A 14 -5.25 -17.14 -5.44
C ARG A 14 -3.75 -17.04 -5.71
N LEU A 15 -2.98 -16.78 -4.65
CA LEU A 15 -1.53 -16.57 -4.69
C LEU A 15 -0.75 -17.85 -4.32
N ASP A 16 -1.44 -18.99 -4.13
CA ASP A 16 -0.87 -20.26 -3.70
C ASP A 16 -0.03 -20.13 -2.42
N LEU A 17 -0.49 -19.25 -1.52
CA LEU A 17 0.13 -19.04 -0.22
C LEU A 17 -0.51 -20.01 0.77
N ASP A 18 0.30 -20.91 1.30
CA ASP A 18 -0.07 -21.76 2.42
C ASP A 18 0.31 -21.06 3.74
N PRO A 19 -0.66 -20.46 4.47
CA PRO A 19 -0.38 -19.78 5.72
C PRO A 19 -0.02 -20.75 6.85
N ASP A 20 -0.30 -22.05 6.70
CA ASP A 20 -0.01 -23.09 7.68
C ASP A 20 1.34 -23.78 7.39
N ASN A 21 2.07 -23.34 6.36
CA ASN A 21 3.38 -23.88 6.03
C ASN A 21 4.44 -23.44 7.04
N GLU A 22 5.00 -24.42 7.77
CA GLU A 22 6.02 -24.20 8.81
C GLU A 22 7.45 -24.05 8.24
N ASP A 23 7.68 -24.31 6.95
CA ASP A 23 9.00 -24.22 6.32
C ASP A 23 9.52 -22.77 6.20
N GLY A 24 8.67 -21.78 6.50
CA GLY A 24 8.99 -20.36 6.45
C GLY A 24 9.02 -19.80 5.02
N MET A 25 9.31 -18.51 4.91
CA MET A 25 9.28 -17.79 3.62
C MET A 25 10.63 -17.87 2.90
N THR A 26 10.62 -18.16 1.61
CA THR A 26 11.83 -18.13 0.78
C THR A 26 12.35 -16.70 0.58
N THR A 27 13.64 -16.55 0.31
CA THR A 27 14.26 -15.23 0.06
C THR A 27 13.62 -14.48 -1.13
N THR A 28 13.07 -15.22 -2.09
CA THR A 28 12.37 -14.66 -3.26
C THR A 28 11.04 -14.04 -2.85
N GLU A 29 10.24 -14.73 -2.03
CA GLU A 29 8.96 -14.23 -1.55
C GLU A 29 9.15 -12.99 -0.66
N VAL A 30 10.16 -12.98 0.21
CA VAL A 30 10.52 -11.79 1.02
C VAL A 30 10.84 -10.60 0.13
N ALA A 31 11.60 -10.82 -0.96
CA ALA A 31 11.93 -9.76 -1.90
C ALA A 31 10.67 -9.20 -2.59
N VAL A 32 9.77 -10.07 -3.06
CA VAL A 32 8.51 -9.67 -3.70
C VAL A 32 7.67 -8.81 -2.74
N ILE A 33 7.48 -9.26 -1.50
CA ILE A 33 6.70 -8.51 -0.51
C ILE A 33 7.35 -7.16 -0.22
N THR A 34 8.67 -7.10 -0.11
CA THR A 34 9.40 -5.85 0.10
C THR A 34 9.12 -4.86 -1.04
N PHE A 35 9.20 -5.30 -2.30
CA PHE A 35 8.88 -4.44 -3.44
C PHE A 35 7.44 -3.95 -3.43
N LEU A 36 6.48 -4.82 -3.08
CA LEU A 36 5.08 -4.45 -2.98
C LEU A 36 4.85 -3.39 -1.88
N LEU A 37 5.46 -3.57 -0.70
CA LEU A 37 5.34 -2.64 0.41
C LEU A 37 5.98 -1.27 0.09
N VAL A 38 7.18 -1.27 -0.50
CA VAL A 38 7.85 -0.04 -0.95
C VAL A 38 7.03 0.67 -2.02
N GLY A 39 6.49 -0.07 -2.99
CA GLY A 39 5.62 0.49 -4.03
C GLY A 39 4.36 1.13 -3.45
N ALA A 40 3.68 0.44 -2.53
CA ALA A 40 2.51 0.97 -1.85
C ALA A 40 2.83 2.26 -1.06
N ALA A 41 3.97 2.30 -0.36
CA ALA A 41 4.41 3.48 0.38
C ALA A 41 4.64 4.69 -0.54
N ILE A 42 5.29 4.49 -1.69
CA ILE A 42 5.51 5.55 -2.69
C ILE A 42 4.17 6.08 -3.23
N VAL A 43 3.21 5.20 -3.53
CA VAL A 43 1.88 5.60 -4.00
C VAL A 43 1.15 6.44 -2.96
N VAL A 44 1.11 5.99 -1.71
CA VAL A 44 0.47 6.72 -0.61
C VAL A 44 1.14 8.08 -0.42
N MET A 45 2.47 8.13 -0.43
CA MET A 45 3.22 9.38 -0.34
C MET A 45 2.86 10.34 -1.48
N GLY A 46 2.79 9.86 -2.72
CA GLY A 46 2.42 10.67 -3.89
C GLY A 46 1.02 11.26 -3.77
N VAL A 47 0.04 10.49 -3.26
CA VAL A 47 -1.33 10.98 -3.01
C VAL A 47 -1.32 12.08 -1.95
N ILE A 48 -0.65 11.86 -0.81
CA ILE A 48 -0.58 12.86 0.28
C ILE A 48 0.13 14.12 -0.20
N TYR A 49 1.25 13.98 -0.92
CA TYR A 49 2.01 15.10 -1.46
C TYR A 49 1.15 15.96 -2.41
N ASN A 50 0.43 15.33 -3.35
CA ASN A 50 -0.43 16.05 -4.27
C ASN A 50 -1.59 16.75 -3.57
N ALA A 51 -2.20 16.10 -2.56
CA ALA A 51 -3.24 16.73 -1.75
C ALA A 51 -2.71 17.93 -0.95
N ALA A 52 -1.54 17.79 -0.32
CA ALA A 52 -0.90 18.86 0.44
C ALA A 52 -0.50 20.04 -0.47
N LYS A 53 0.06 19.76 -1.65
CA LYS A 53 0.40 20.78 -2.64
C LYS A 53 -0.85 21.51 -3.13
N GLY A 54 -1.90 20.77 -3.50
CA GLY A 54 -3.17 21.38 -3.91
C GLY A 54 -3.77 22.28 -2.84
N ASN A 55 -3.64 21.91 -1.56
CA ASN A 55 -4.08 22.77 -0.46
C ASN A 55 -3.19 24.02 -0.32
N ALA A 56 -1.87 23.88 -0.40
CA ALA A 56 -0.94 25.00 -0.33
C ALA A 56 -1.14 26.01 -1.47
N ASP A 57 -1.34 25.52 -2.70
CA ASP A 57 -1.58 26.34 -3.89
C ASP A 57 -2.92 27.12 -3.83
N ASN A 58 -3.86 26.70 -2.96
CA ASN A 58 -5.17 27.35 -2.77
C ASN A 58 -5.24 28.24 -1.52
N ILE A 59 -4.14 28.39 -0.75
CA ILE A 59 -4.08 29.38 0.32
C ILE A 59 -3.96 30.76 -0.34
N PRO A 60 -4.91 31.70 -0.11
CA PRO A 60 -4.81 33.05 -0.65
C PRO A 60 -3.50 33.69 -0.20
N ASP A 61 -2.72 34.23 -1.14
CA ASP A 61 -1.53 35.00 -0.82
C ASP A 61 -1.93 36.21 0.05
N PRO A 62 -1.40 36.39 1.27
CA PRO A 62 -1.70 37.53 2.12
C PRO A 62 -1.28 38.90 1.54
N LYS A 63 -0.72 38.95 0.32
CA LYS A 63 -0.24 40.17 -0.33
C LYS A 63 -0.74 40.32 -1.78
N ALA A 64 -2.05 40.36 -1.97
CA ALA A 64 -2.60 41.18 -3.05
C ALA A 64 -2.86 42.59 -2.48
N PRO A 65 -2.47 43.68 -3.16
CA PRO A 65 -2.54 45.05 -2.65
C PRO A 65 -3.98 45.51 -2.34
#